data_AF-A0AAV7ZXN2-F1
#
_entry.id   AF-A0AAV7ZXN2-F1
#
_cell.length_a   1.000
_cell.length_b   1.000
_cell.length_c   1.000
_cell.angle_alpha   90.00
_cell.angle_beta   90.00
_cell.angle_gamma   90.00
#
_symmetry.space_group_name_H-M   'P 1'
#
loop_
_entity.id
_entity.type
_entity.pdbx_description
1 polymer ?
#
loop_
_entity_poly.entity_id
_entity_poly.type
_entity_poly.pdbx_seq_one_letter_code
_entity_poly.pdbx_strand_id
1 'polypeptide(L)'
;MRLTLAVIFTVLLLQSVFSIQPHHVWHAESDDTIDKSSVDVRWLTQKLDHFNAQDTRTFQQRYYVNATYYKPGVGPIFLSLGGEGELTSKWIQSGQCVDLAKEYGALVLGLEHRYYGKSQPFAELPVENLRYLSSQQALGDVATLYEEAMTNFGLDPDKTTWISFGCSYSGALSLWLREKFPFMIDGAFSGSSPVLANKEYIEYDETCEDSVGYSCMNHLVLAFDEIKTLLATNSGKETLQQKFNLCQALDSDYWVKMFKYNIIGVIQDSVQYNNAPRGFPRVEMCRRLARASDKFEEYVKLTSEMNGGLCFDLSLNSIVNQTAAPENNGRTWWWQKATEFAYYKNSPEGSDIFFPEIDLEFHNKVAEEIFGQPLKPDVEFTNRYYGAKSPVVSDVIITNGLYDPWSRLSILTDMPNNVQSVLYTSSGHCAPVYPLITDGPDPTPEDVLLAREKVKNFVQTVIDKKSSQ
;
A
#
# COMPACT_ATOMS: atom_id res chain seq x y z
N MET A 1 10.29 -40.94 -46.00
CA MET A 1 8.87 -40.80 -46.38
C MET A 1 8.01 -41.11 -45.16
N ARG A 2 7.49 -40.05 -44.52
CA ARG A 2 6.15 -39.93 -43.91
C ARG A 2 5.76 -40.76 -42.66
N LEU A 3 5.40 -40.01 -41.60
CA LEU A 3 4.16 -40.08 -40.78
C LEU A 3 3.84 -41.43 -40.09
N THR A 4 3.51 -41.58 -38.80
CA THR A 4 2.83 -40.73 -37.81
C THR A 4 2.93 -41.45 -36.45
N LEU A 5 3.18 -40.77 -35.33
CA LEU A 5 2.43 -40.93 -34.08
C LEU A 5 2.94 -39.89 -33.07
N ALA A 6 2.12 -38.88 -32.90
CA ALA A 6 2.21 -37.83 -31.91
C ALA A 6 1.36 -38.20 -30.69
N VAL A 7 1.53 -37.37 -29.65
CA VAL A 7 0.68 -37.17 -28.47
C VAL A 7 1.02 -38.06 -27.28
N ILE A 8 1.80 -37.50 -26.34
CA ILE A 8 1.43 -37.18 -24.95
C ILE A 8 2.70 -36.63 -24.31
N PHE A 9 2.83 -35.30 -24.19
CA PHE A 9 3.64 -34.60 -23.16
C PHE A 9 3.53 -33.09 -23.43
N THR A 10 2.56 -32.42 -22.81
CA THR A 10 2.56 -30.95 -22.58
C THR A 10 1.32 -30.55 -21.78
N VAL A 11 1.38 -30.67 -20.45
CA VAL A 11 0.64 -29.80 -19.52
C VAL A 11 1.51 -29.69 -18.27
N LEU A 12 2.41 -28.71 -18.23
CA LEU A 12 3.08 -28.17 -17.03
C LEU A 12 4.12 -27.15 -17.53
N LEU A 13 3.65 -25.97 -17.90
CA LEU A 13 4.42 -24.72 -18.05
C LEU A 13 3.42 -23.60 -18.35
N LEU A 14 2.63 -23.26 -17.33
CA LEU A 14 1.73 -22.10 -17.30
C LEU A 14 1.64 -21.63 -15.85
N GLN A 15 2.78 -21.25 -15.28
CA GLN A 15 2.88 -20.54 -14.01
C GLN A 15 4.08 -19.60 -14.08
N SER A 16 3.89 -18.45 -14.74
CA SER A 16 4.62 -17.19 -14.54
C SER A 16 4.26 -16.24 -15.68
N VAL A 17 3.00 -15.83 -15.75
CA VAL A 17 2.57 -14.72 -16.61
C VAL A 17 1.72 -13.82 -15.73
N PHE A 18 2.35 -12.86 -15.07
CA PHE A 18 1.65 -11.82 -14.32
C PHE A 18 2.26 -10.48 -14.70
N SER A 19 1.45 -9.67 -15.39
CA SER A 19 1.71 -8.24 -15.61
C SER A 19 1.73 -7.55 -14.26
N ILE A 20 2.95 -7.29 -13.80
CA ILE A 20 3.26 -6.45 -12.66
C ILE A 20 2.78 -5.03 -13.01
N GLN A 21 1.98 -4.40 -12.14
CA GLN A 21 1.97 -2.94 -12.12
C GLN A 21 3.43 -2.50 -11.95
N PRO A 22 4.00 -1.65 -12.81
CA PRO A 22 5.45 -1.40 -12.87
C PRO A 22 6.06 -0.73 -11.61
N HIS A 23 5.36 -0.69 -10.48
CA HIS A 23 5.77 -0.05 -9.22
C HIS A 23 6.06 -1.00 -8.05
N HIS A 24 6.11 -2.33 -8.24
CA HIS A 24 6.19 -3.26 -7.11
C HIS A 24 7.24 -4.36 -7.28
N VAL A 25 8.52 -3.97 -7.23
CA VAL A 25 9.68 -4.88 -7.36
C VAL A 25 10.21 -5.32 -6.00
N TRP A 26 9.97 -4.54 -4.96
CA TRP A 26 10.51 -4.80 -3.61
C TRP A 26 9.58 -5.64 -2.73
N HIS A 27 8.72 -6.47 -3.34
CA HIS A 27 7.76 -7.32 -2.64
C HIS A 27 8.12 -8.81 -2.61
N ALA A 28 9.32 -9.20 -3.03
CA ALA A 28 9.82 -10.55 -2.77
C ALA A 28 10.30 -10.70 -1.32
N GLU A 29 9.38 -10.67 -0.35
CA GLU A 29 9.66 -11.31 0.94
C GLU A 29 9.43 -12.81 0.74
N SER A 30 10.48 -13.62 0.86
CA SER A 30 10.43 -15.06 0.66
C SER A 30 9.38 -15.73 1.56
N ASP A 31 8.72 -16.75 1.01
CA ASP A 31 7.56 -17.47 1.57
C ASP A 31 7.96 -18.54 2.62
N ASP A 32 9.19 -18.48 3.14
CA ASP A 32 9.88 -19.67 3.64
C ASP A 32 9.64 -20.04 5.12
N THR A 33 8.67 -19.44 5.83
CA THR A 33 8.40 -19.82 7.24
C THR A 33 6.94 -19.79 7.69
N ILE A 34 5.96 -19.86 6.77
CA ILE A 34 4.54 -19.79 7.15
C ILE A 34 4.00 -21.16 7.61
N ASP A 35 3.72 -21.31 8.91
CA ASP A 35 2.92 -22.42 9.44
C ASP A 35 1.43 -22.19 9.16
N LYS A 36 0.95 -22.75 8.04
CA LYS A 36 -0.46 -22.69 7.61
C LYS A 36 -1.45 -23.35 8.60
N SER A 37 -0.98 -24.09 9.62
CA SER A 37 -1.85 -24.77 10.59
C SER A 37 -2.37 -23.86 11.72
N SER A 38 -1.81 -22.64 11.85
CA SER A 38 -2.10 -21.71 12.96
C SER A 38 -3.17 -20.64 12.66
N VAL A 39 -3.66 -20.56 11.41
CA VAL A 39 -4.58 -19.52 10.95
C VAL A 39 -5.81 -20.12 10.28
N ASP A 40 -6.98 -19.77 10.79
CA ASP A 40 -8.25 -20.10 10.13
C ASP A 40 -8.59 -19.03 9.08
N VAL A 41 -8.87 -19.46 7.86
CA VAL A 41 -9.46 -18.60 6.83
C VAL A 41 -10.98 -18.75 6.88
N ARG A 42 -11.69 -17.65 7.07
CA ARG A 42 -13.15 -17.61 7.19
C ARG A 42 -13.76 -16.60 6.22
N TRP A 43 -15.08 -16.68 6.08
CA TRP A 43 -15.84 -15.85 5.15
C TRP A 43 -17.02 -15.23 5.87
N LEU A 44 -17.10 -13.91 5.82
CA LEU A 44 -18.17 -13.11 6.36
C LEU A 44 -19.19 -12.83 5.25
N THR A 45 -20.48 -13.04 5.55
CA THR A 45 -21.55 -12.60 4.64
C THR A 45 -21.74 -11.11 4.81
N GLN A 46 -21.28 -10.33 3.84
CA GLN A 46 -21.20 -8.88 3.92
C GLN A 46 -22.31 -8.22 3.09
N LYS A 47 -22.87 -7.10 3.56
CA LYS A 47 -23.78 -6.28 2.75
C LYS A 47 -23.01 -5.66 1.60
N LEU A 48 -23.58 -5.70 0.40
CA LEU A 48 -22.98 -4.99 -0.74
C LEU A 48 -22.95 -3.48 -0.50
N ASP A 49 -24.04 -2.93 0.04
CA ASP A 49 -24.20 -1.50 0.28
C ASP A 49 -24.69 -1.21 1.71
N HIS A 50 -23.81 -0.67 2.55
CA HIS A 50 -24.14 -0.29 3.92
C HIS A 50 -25.00 0.97 4.02
N PHE A 51 -25.06 1.78 2.96
CA PHE A 51 -25.74 3.07 2.94
C PHE A 51 -27.09 3.02 2.24
N ASN A 52 -27.52 1.85 1.78
CA ASN A 52 -28.84 1.60 1.22
C ASN A 52 -29.54 0.44 1.93
N ALA A 53 -30.39 0.76 2.91
CA ALA A 53 -31.12 -0.25 3.69
C ALA A 53 -32.12 -1.09 2.86
N GLN A 54 -32.46 -0.68 1.64
CA GLN A 54 -33.30 -1.47 0.73
C GLN A 54 -32.50 -2.46 -0.12
N ASP A 55 -31.17 -2.32 -0.16
CA ASP A 55 -30.30 -3.25 -0.85
C ASP A 55 -30.05 -4.48 0.03
N THR A 56 -30.60 -5.61 -0.40
CA THR A 56 -30.46 -6.89 0.32
C THR A 56 -29.34 -7.77 -0.26
N ARG A 57 -28.60 -7.28 -1.26
CA ARG A 57 -27.53 -8.06 -1.89
C ARG A 57 -26.33 -8.18 -0.95
N THR A 58 -25.66 -9.32 -1.04
CA THR A 58 -24.51 -9.64 -0.21
C THR A 58 -23.37 -10.20 -1.05
N PHE A 59 -22.18 -10.23 -0.47
CA PHE A 59 -21.02 -10.94 -1.01
C PHE A 59 -20.23 -11.60 0.13
N GLN A 60 -19.31 -12.50 -0.22
CA GLN A 60 -18.42 -13.11 0.76
C GLN A 60 -17.14 -12.28 0.90
N GLN A 61 -16.88 -11.78 2.10
CA GLN A 61 -15.64 -11.09 2.45
C GLN A 61 -14.75 -12.04 3.24
N ARG A 62 -13.50 -12.18 2.82
CA ARG A 62 -12.52 -13.03 3.49
C ARG A 62 -12.04 -12.35 4.77
N TYR A 63 -11.91 -13.12 5.84
CA TYR A 63 -11.18 -12.69 7.01
C TYR A 63 -10.40 -13.86 7.59
N TYR A 64 -9.37 -13.53 8.34
CA TYR A 64 -8.45 -14.47 8.95
C TYR A 64 -8.57 -14.40 10.47
N VAL A 65 -8.41 -15.55 11.11
CA VAL A 65 -8.39 -15.68 12.57
C VAL A 65 -7.08 -16.34 12.98
N ASN A 66 -6.29 -15.67 13.81
CA ASN A 66 -5.15 -16.28 14.49
C ASN A 66 -5.41 -16.23 16.01
N ALA A 67 -5.73 -17.39 16.56
CA ALA A 67 -5.98 -17.60 17.98
C ALA A 67 -4.77 -18.17 18.74
N THR A 68 -3.58 -18.23 18.11
CA THR A 68 -2.38 -18.89 18.65
C THR A 68 -1.99 -18.38 20.05
N TYR A 69 -2.17 -17.09 20.30
CA TYR A 69 -1.84 -16.45 21.59
C TYR A 69 -3.07 -16.06 22.40
N TYR A 70 -4.27 -16.31 21.88
CA TYR A 70 -5.49 -15.79 22.49
C TYR A 70 -5.74 -16.41 23.87
N LYS A 71 -6.00 -15.56 24.87
CA LYS A 71 -6.49 -15.95 26.20
C LYS A 71 -8.01 -15.74 26.26
N PRO A 72 -8.83 -16.78 26.08
CA PRO A 72 -10.29 -16.62 25.99
C PRO A 72 -10.90 -15.90 27.20
N GLY A 73 -11.80 -14.95 26.94
CA GLY A 73 -12.52 -14.19 27.96
C GLY A 73 -11.70 -13.13 28.71
N VAL A 74 -10.41 -12.97 28.40
CA VAL A 74 -9.51 -11.99 29.05
C VAL A 74 -8.72 -11.17 28.03
N GLY A 75 -8.22 -11.82 26.98
CA GLY A 75 -7.36 -11.17 25.98
C GLY A 75 -8.11 -10.16 25.10
N PRO A 76 -7.43 -9.09 24.66
CA PRO A 76 -8.01 -8.11 23.74
C PRO A 76 -8.16 -8.70 22.33
N ILE A 77 -8.86 -7.98 21.45
CA ILE A 77 -8.93 -8.24 20.02
C ILE A 77 -8.03 -7.25 19.29
N PHE A 78 -7.07 -7.76 18.52
CA PHE A 78 -6.27 -6.95 17.61
C PHE A 78 -6.77 -7.17 16.18
N LEU A 79 -7.32 -6.11 15.60
CA LEU A 79 -7.90 -6.12 14.26
C LEU A 79 -6.88 -5.55 13.26
N SER A 80 -6.25 -6.42 12.49
CA SER A 80 -5.40 -6.06 11.34
C SER A 80 -6.29 -5.77 10.13
N LEU A 81 -6.26 -4.53 9.63
CA LEU A 81 -7.05 -4.11 8.48
C LEU A 81 -6.29 -4.33 7.18
N GLY A 82 -6.95 -4.98 6.20
CA GLY A 82 -6.47 -5.02 4.83
C GLY A 82 -6.55 -3.65 4.17
N GLY A 83 -5.55 -3.33 3.36
CA GLY A 83 -5.50 -2.12 2.54
C GLY A 83 -5.85 -2.40 1.08
N GLU A 84 -5.12 -1.75 0.19
CA GLU A 84 -5.24 -1.75 -1.26
C GLU A 84 -4.61 -2.99 -1.93
N GLY A 85 -4.77 -4.16 -1.31
CA GLY A 85 -4.19 -5.41 -1.80
C GLY A 85 -4.74 -6.67 -1.13
N GLU A 86 -4.34 -7.83 -1.65
CA GLU A 86 -4.68 -9.11 -1.02
C GLU A 86 -4.15 -9.17 0.41
N LEU A 87 -5.03 -9.42 1.37
CA LEU A 87 -4.62 -9.73 2.73
C LEU A 87 -4.18 -11.18 2.79
N THR A 88 -2.89 -11.41 2.97
CA THR A 88 -2.33 -12.76 3.18
C THR A 88 -2.22 -13.10 4.66
N SER A 89 -2.13 -14.39 5.00
CA SER A 89 -2.02 -14.83 6.40
C SER A 89 -0.78 -14.27 7.12
N LYS A 90 0.27 -13.91 6.36
CA LYS A 90 1.50 -13.32 6.89
C LYS A 90 1.26 -12.09 7.77
N TRP A 91 0.31 -11.25 7.37
CA TRP A 91 -0.06 -10.00 8.07
C TRP A 91 -0.72 -10.24 9.43
N ILE A 92 -1.09 -11.48 9.75
CA ILE A 92 -1.60 -11.86 11.07
C ILE A 92 -0.80 -12.99 11.73
N GLN A 93 0.34 -13.39 11.15
CA GLN A 93 1.26 -14.38 11.70
C GLN A 93 2.60 -13.79 12.15
N SER A 94 2.94 -12.59 11.68
CA SER A 94 4.19 -11.92 12.01
C SER A 94 4.02 -10.41 12.02
N GLY A 95 5.03 -9.70 12.55
CA GLY A 95 5.03 -8.24 12.64
C GLY A 95 4.43 -7.73 13.94
N GLN A 96 4.40 -6.41 14.07
CA GLN A 96 4.15 -5.77 15.35
C GLN A 96 2.80 -6.13 15.98
N CYS A 97 1.73 -6.24 15.20
CA CYS A 97 0.42 -6.66 15.69
C CYS A 97 0.49 -8.03 16.39
N VAL A 98 1.23 -8.98 15.82
CA VAL A 98 1.33 -10.35 16.32
C VAL A 98 2.29 -10.45 17.50
N ASP A 99 3.39 -9.70 17.47
CA ASP A 99 4.32 -9.61 18.59
C ASP A 99 3.62 -9.06 19.85
N LEU A 100 2.77 -8.04 19.68
CA LEU A 100 1.93 -7.55 20.77
C LEU A 100 0.85 -8.57 21.16
N ALA A 101 0.26 -9.29 20.20
CA ALA A 101 -0.74 -10.32 20.50
C ALA A 101 -0.16 -11.43 21.39
N LYS A 102 1.09 -11.82 21.16
CA LYS A 102 1.82 -12.76 22.01
C LYS A 102 2.01 -12.24 23.43
N GLU A 103 2.29 -10.95 23.58
CA GLU A 103 2.49 -10.32 24.89
C GLU A 103 1.18 -10.19 25.67
N TYR A 104 0.13 -9.68 25.02
CA TYR A 104 -1.16 -9.39 25.67
C TYR A 104 -2.15 -10.54 25.66
N GLY A 105 -1.82 -11.65 25.00
CA GLY A 105 -2.70 -12.79 24.83
C GLY A 105 -3.91 -12.48 23.95
N ALA A 106 -3.71 -11.69 22.88
CA ALA A 106 -4.78 -11.18 22.03
C ALA A 106 -5.24 -12.21 20.99
N LEU A 107 -6.51 -12.10 20.58
CA LEU A 107 -7.00 -12.71 19.34
C LEU A 107 -6.67 -11.77 18.18
N VAL A 108 -6.00 -12.26 17.14
CA VAL A 108 -5.74 -11.45 15.94
C VAL A 108 -6.77 -11.78 14.87
N LEU A 109 -7.52 -10.78 14.44
CA LEU A 109 -8.44 -10.86 13.31
C LEU A 109 -7.86 -10.05 12.15
N GLY A 110 -7.84 -10.61 10.95
CA GLY A 110 -7.44 -9.91 9.73
C GLY A 110 -8.61 -9.76 8.78
N LEU A 111 -9.12 -8.55 8.55
CA LEU A 111 -10.22 -8.34 7.60
C LEU A 111 -9.69 -7.91 6.24
N GLU A 112 -9.93 -8.70 5.21
CA GLU A 112 -9.58 -8.31 3.85
C GLU A 112 -10.53 -7.21 3.36
N HIS A 113 -9.97 -6.19 2.72
CA HIS A 113 -10.75 -5.07 2.20
C HIS A 113 -11.65 -5.52 1.04
N ARG A 114 -12.90 -5.02 0.99
CA ARG A 114 -13.79 -5.24 -0.15
C ARG A 114 -13.11 -4.85 -1.48
N TYR A 115 -13.34 -5.60 -2.55
CA TYR A 115 -12.72 -5.46 -3.87
C TYR A 115 -11.23 -5.81 -3.97
N TYR A 116 -10.56 -6.17 -2.87
CA TYR A 116 -9.16 -6.57 -2.90
C TYR A 116 -9.04 -8.07 -2.57
N GLY A 117 -8.01 -8.70 -3.15
CA GLY A 117 -7.77 -10.12 -2.93
C GLY A 117 -8.96 -10.97 -3.34
N LYS A 118 -9.40 -11.87 -2.46
CA LYS A 118 -10.52 -12.78 -2.71
C LYS A 118 -11.87 -12.22 -2.26
N SER A 119 -11.90 -11.01 -1.71
CA SER A 119 -13.11 -10.34 -1.22
C SER A 119 -13.79 -9.54 -2.31
N GLN A 120 -14.24 -10.23 -3.36
CA GLN A 120 -14.76 -9.63 -4.59
C GLN A 120 -16.29 -9.62 -4.61
N PRO A 121 -16.97 -8.46 -4.58
CA PRO A 121 -18.43 -8.43 -4.67
C PRO A 121 -18.97 -8.80 -6.06
N PHE A 122 -18.14 -8.67 -7.09
CA PHE A 122 -18.47 -8.97 -8.47
C PHE A 122 -17.30 -9.67 -9.17
N ALA A 123 -17.58 -10.48 -10.19
CA ALA A 123 -16.54 -11.12 -11.01
C ALA A 123 -15.86 -10.12 -11.98
N GLU A 124 -16.59 -9.09 -12.38
CA GLU A 124 -16.14 -8.05 -13.30
C GLU A 124 -16.28 -6.69 -12.65
N LEU A 125 -15.37 -5.78 -12.97
CA LEU A 125 -15.25 -4.47 -12.33
C LEU A 125 -15.44 -3.30 -13.33
N PRO A 126 -16.56 -3.24 -14.09
CA PRO A 126 -16.92 -2.00 -14.75
C PRO A 126 -17.29 -0.93 -13.70
N VAL A 127 -17.34 0.33 -14.13
CA VAL A 127 -17.56 1.51 -13.27
C VAL A 127 -18.78 1.35 -12.34
N GLU A 128 -19.88 0.83 -12.87
CA GLU A 128 -21.13 0.61 -12.14
C GLU A 128 -20.99 -0.38 -10.97
N ASN A 129 -20.06 -1.33 -11.08
CA ASN A 129 -19.77 -2.27 -10.02
C ASN A 129 -18.77 -1.68 -9.03
N LEU A 130 -17.88 -0.79 -9.45
CA LEU A 130 -16.89 -0.14 -8.57
C LEU A 130 -17.51 0.90 -7.63
N ARG A 131 -18.74 1.37 -7.88
CA ARG A 131 -19.40 2.37 -7.01
C ARG A 131 -19.57 1.95 -5.54
N TYR A 132 -19.46 0.67 -5.20
CA TYR A 132 -19.49 0.20 -3.80
C TYR A 132 -18.09 0.00 -3.19
N LEU A 133 -17.04 0.35 -3.93
CA LEU A 133 -15.68 0.49 -3.43
C LEU A 133 -15.50 1.93 -2.92
N SER A 134 -15.63 2.09 -1.61
CA SER A 134 -15.28 3.32 -0.92
C SER A 134 -14.75 3.04 0.48
N SER A 135 -14.01 3.99 1.05
CA SER A 135 -13.54 3.91 2.43
C SER A 135 -14.68 3.78 3.43
N GLN A 136 -15.79 4.50 3.25
CA GLN A 136 -16.94 4.44 4.16
C GLN A 136 -17.60 3.06 4.14
N GLN A 137 -17.71 2.44 2.96
CA GLN A 137 -18.23 1.09 2.83
C GLN A 137 -17.31 0.07 3.51
N ALA A 138 -15.99 0.23 3.39
CA ALA A 138 -15.02 -0.61 4.08
C ALA A 138 -15.06 -0.47 5.61
N LEU A 139 -15.32 0.73 6.15
CA LEU A 139 -15.56 0.90 7.58
C LEU A 139 -16.86 0.22 8.03
N GLY A 140 -17.92 0.25 7.21
CA GLY A 140 -19.15 -0.50 7.45
C GLY A 140 -18.94 -2.02 7.48
N ASP A 141 -17.98 -2.53 6.69
CA ASP A 141 -17.63 -3.94 6.70
C ASP A 141 -17.09 -4.41 8.06
N VAL A 142 -16.25 -3.57 8.67
CA VAL A 142 -15.68 -3.84 9.99
C VAL A 142 -16.77 -3.95 11.05
N ALA A 143 -17.83 -3.14 10.97
CA ALA A 143 -18.96 -3.24 11.90
C ALA A 143 -19.65 -4.61 11.84
N THR A 144 -19.79 -5.18 10.64
CA THR A 144 -20.36 -6.52 10.46
C THR A 144 -19.43 -7.60 11.01
N LEU A 145 -18.11 -7.48 10.81
CA LEU A 145 -17.14 -8.39 11.41
C LEU A 145 -17.17 -8.32 12.94
N TYR A 146 -17.28 -7.11 13.50
CA TYR A 146 -17.36 -6.90 14.93
C TYR A 146 -18.53 -7.68 15.53
N GLU A 147 -19.75 -7.52 15.01
CA GLU A 147 -20.94 -8.25 15.49
C GLU A 147 -20.78 -9.78 15.40
N GLU A 148 -20.27 -10.26 14.26
CA GLU A 148 -20.01 -11.68 14.03
C GLU A 148 -18.97 -12.24 15.02
N ALA A 149 -17.88 -11.51 15.26
CA ALA A 149 -16.83 -11.90 16.19
C ALA A 149 -17.30 -11.87 17.65
N MET A 150 -18.06 -10.84 18.04
CA MET A 150 -18.66 -10.75 19.37
C MET A 150 -19.50 -12.00 19.68
N THR A 151 -20.30 -12.45 18.71
CA THR A 151 -21.13 -13.65 18.83
C THR A 151 -20.30 -14.93 18.82
N ASN A 152 -19.43 -15.11 17.83
CA ASN A 152 -18.71 -16.36 17.60
C ASN A 152 -17.66 -16.67 18.68
N PHE A 153 -17.10 -15.64 19.32
CA PHE A 153 -16.11 -15.80 20.38
C PHE A 153 -16.70 -15.54 21.79
N GLY A 154 -18.00 -15.27 21.90
CA GLY A 154 -18.67 -15.03 23.18
C GLY A 154 -18.06 -13.86 23.95
N LEU A 155 -17.74 -12.78 23.23
CA LEU A 155 -17.05 -11.61 23.79
C LEU A 155 -18.03 -10.71 24.55
N ASP A 156 -17.52 -10.04 25.58
CA ASP A 156 -18.27 -9.04 26.36
C ASP A 156 -17.84 -7.64 25.89
N PRO A 157 -18.73 -6.82 25.32
CA PRO A 157 -18.36 -5.51 24.76
C PRO A 157 -17.83 -4.53 25.82
N ASP A 158 -18.23 -4.71 27.08
CA ASP A 158 -17.81 -3.85 28.18
C ASP A 158 -16.42 -4.26 28.71
N LYS A 159 -15.99 -5.51 28.49
CA LYS A 159 -14.71 -6.04 29.00
C LYS A 159 -13.65 -6.30 27.94
N THR A 160 -14.07 -6.48 26.69
CA THR A 160 -13.17 -6.88 25.61
C THR A 160 -12.63 -5.62 24.93
N THR A 161 -11.33 -5.36 25.09
CA THR A 161 -10.67 -4.25 24.39
C THR A 161 -10.45 -4.58 22.92
N TRP A 162 -10.83 -3.69 22.02
CA TRP A 162 -10.56 -3.79 20.58
C TRP A 162 -9.56 -2.72 20.14
N ILE A 163 -8.48 -3.15 19.48
CA ILE A 163 -7.48 -2.23 18.92
C ILE A 163 -7.29 -2.55 17.44
N SER A 164 -7.43 -1.53 16.59
CA SER A 164 -7.21 -1.66 15.15
C SER A 164 -5.76 -1.35 14.77
N PHE A 165 -5.24 -2.06 13.77
CA PHE A 165 -3.88 -1.98 13.27
C PHE A 165 -3.93 -1.82 11.75
N GLY A 166 -3.15 -0.88 11.23
CA GLY A 166 -3.03 -0.68 9.79
C GLY A 166 -1.78 0.12 9.40
N CYS A 167 -1.45 0.03 8.12
CA CYS A 167 -0.35 0.70 7.43
C CYS A 167 -0.87 1.41 6.17
N SER A 168 -0.33 2.58 5.85
CA SER A 168 -0.70 3.31 4.63
C SER A 168 -2.20 3.64 4.60
N TYR A 169 -2.90 3.37 3.50
CA TYR A 169 -4.35 3.45 3.42
C TYR A 169 -5.06 2.65 4.52
N SER A 170 -4.63 1.42 4.84
CA SER A 170 -5.21 0.67 5.97
C SER A 170 -4.91 1.31 7.34
N GLY A 171 -3.83 2.07 7.46
CA GLY A 171 -3.55 2.91 8.62
C GLY A 171 -4.55 4.06 8.73
N ALA A 172 -4.84 4.73 7.61
CA ALA A 172 -5.88 5.74 7.56
C ALA A 172 -7.26 5.15 7.92
N LEU A 173 -7.60 3.95 7.41
CA LEU A 173 -8.79 3.21 7.83
C LEU A 173 -8.81 2.92 9.32
N SER A 174 -7.69 2.50 9.92
CA SER A 174 -7.56 2.24 11.37
C SER A 174 -7.91 3.49 12.20
N LEU A 175 -7.34 4.64 11.83
CA LEU A 175 -7.64 5.93 12.45
C LEU A 175 -9.11 6.33 12.26
N TRP A 176 -9.63 6.26 11.03
CA TRP A 176 -11.01 6.64 10.72
C TRP A 176 -12.03 5.69 11.37
N LEU A 177 -11.69 4.42 11.52
CA LEU A 177 -12.51 3.45 12.22
C LEU A 177 -12.65 3.84 13.70
N ARG A 178 -11.55 4.21 14.37
CA ARG A 178 -11.59 4.72 15.74
C ARG A 178 -12.39 6.02 15.84
N GLU A 179 -12.27 6.91 14.85
CA GLU A 179 -13.03 8.17 14.80
C GLU A 179 -14.55 7.94 14.63
N LYS A 180 -14.95 7.06 13.70
CA LYS A 180 -16.35 6.87 13.32
C LYS A 180 -17.08 5.83 14.17
N PHE A 181 -16.35 4.88 14.74
CA PHE A 181 -16.91 3.80 15.55
C PHE A 181 -16.22 3.69 16.92
N PRO A 182 -16.17 4.78 17.71
CA PRO A 182 -15.47 4.80 18.97
C PRO A 182 -16.11 3.92 20.06
N PHE A 183 -17.31 3.42 19.81
CA PHE A 183 -18.03 2.47 20.66
C PHE A 183 -17.65 1.02 20.39
N MET A 184 -17.04 0.71 19.23
CA MET A 184 -16.55 -0.64 18.89
C MET A 184 -15.05 -0.78 19.10
N ILE A 185 -14.28 0.25 18.76
CA ILE A 185 -12.81 0.20 18.73
C ILE A 185 -12.27 1.12 19.81
N ASP A 186 -11.58 0.57 20.81
CA ASP A 186 -11.05 1.33 21.96
C ASP A 186 -9.74 2.07 21.65
N GLY A 187 -8.98 1.62 20.64
CA GLY A 187 -7.77 2.32 20.17
C GLY A 187 -7.35 1.96 18.75
N ALA A 188 -6.49 2.78 18.15
CA ALA A 188 -5.96 2.54 16.81
C ALA A 188 -4.46 2.76 16.71
N PHE A 189 -3.79 1.85 16.00
CA PHE A 189 -2.45 2.06 15.45
C PHE A 189 -2.55 2.39 13.97
N SER A 190 -2.00 3.56 13.61
CA SER A 190 -2.03 4.15 12.28
C SER A 190 -0.61 4.35 11.75
N GLY A 191 -0.04 3.33 11.11
CA GLY A 191 1.32 3.41 10.55
C GLY A 191 1.34 4.12 9.19
N SER A 192 2.18 5.16 9.06
CA SER A 192 2.45 5.89 7.80
C SER A 192 1.18 6.26 7.01
N SER A 193 0.15 6.71 7.72
CA SER A 193 -1.20 6.89 7.16
C SER A 193 -1.39 8.25 6.47
N PRO A 194 -1.68 8.30 5.16
CA PRO A 194 -1.95 9.56 4.46
C PRO A 194 -3.38 10.05 4.69
N VAL A 195 -3.69 10.58 5.87
CA VAL A 195 -5.06 10.98 6.25
C VAL A 195 -5.60 12.23 5.51
N LEU A 196 -4.72 13.01 4.88
CA LEU A 196 -5.10 14.14 4.02
C LEU A 196 -5.25 13.69 2.57
N ALA A 197 -6.48 13.71 2.02
CA ALA A 197 -6.70 13.56 0.59
C ALA A 197 -6.20 14.83 -0.14
N ASN A 198 -5.39 14.66 -1.18
CA ASN A 198 -4.76 15.76 -1.91
C ASN A 198 -4.61 15.45 -3.41
N LYS A 199 -5.11 16.37 -4.25
CA LYS A 199 -5.04 16.31 -5.72
C LYS A 199 -3.78 16.93 -6.32
N GLU A 200 -3.09 17.78 -5.56
CA GLU A 200 -1.91 18.53 -5.97
C GLU A 200 -0.72 18.14 -5.08
N TYR A 201 -0.45 16.84 -4.99
CA TYR A 201 0.51 16.31 -4.04
C TYR A 201 1.92 16.22 -4.64
N ILE A 202 2.58 17.38 -4.68
CA ILE A 202 3.96 17.52 -5.16
C ILE A 202 4.98 17.07 -4.11
N GLU A 203 4.61 17.14 -2.83
CA GLU A 203 5.53 16.86 -1.73
C GLU A 203 5.95 15.39 -1.66
N TYR A 204 5.29 14.51 -2.42
CA TYR A 204 5.74 13.14 -2.61
C TYR A 204 7.13 13.12 -3.28
N ASP A 205 7.23 13.75 -4.46
CA ASP A 205 8.46 13.77 -5.25
C ASP A 205 9.52 14.64 -4.57
N GLU A 206 9.16 15.78 -3.97
CA GLU A 206 10.08 16.61 -3.17
C GLU A 206 10.70 15.79 -2.01
N THR A 207 9.89 15.00 -1.30
CA THR A 207 10.41 14.13 -0.23
C THR A 207 11.33 13.05 -0.79
N CYS A 208 11.07 12.54 -2.00
CA CYS A 208 11.98 11.62 -2.68
C CYS A 208 13.32 12.29 -3.00
N GLU A 209 13.32 13.53 -3.51
CA GLU A 209 14.55 14.30 -3.79
C GLU A 209 15.38 14.51 -2.52
N ASP A 210 14.74 14.95 -1.44
CA ASP A 210 15.39 15.15 -0.15
C ASP A 210 15.94 13.83 0.41
N SER A 211 15.18 12.74 0.26
CA SER A 211 15.51 11.45 0.86
C SER A 211 16.68 10.74 0.18
N VAL A 212 16.90 10.90 -1.13
CA VAL A 212 18.07 10.29 -1.78
C VAL A 212 19.38 10.97 -1.36
N GLY A 213 19.31 12.24 -0.97
CA GLY A 213 20.45 13.03 -0.50
C GLY A 213 21.41 13.48 -1.61
N TYR A 214 22.18 14.53 -1.33
CA TYR A 214 22.98 15.27 -2.31
C TYR A 214 23.93 14.40 -3.16
N SER A 215 24.65 13.46 -2.53
CA SER A 215 25.62 12.63 -3.27
C SER A 215 24.94 11.70 -4.27
N CYS A 216 23.81 11.11 -3.90
CA CYS A 216 23.05 10.23 -4.78
C CYS A 216 22.34 11.04 -5.87
N MET A 217 21.77 12.19 -5.49
CA MET A 217 21.13 13.12 -6.40
C MET A 217 22.07 13.48 -7.58
N ASN A 218 23.33 13.83 -7.31
CA ASN A 218 24.29 14.13 -8.39
C ASN A 218 24.46 12.98 -9.40
N HIS A 219 24.31 11.73 -8.98
CA HIS A 219 24.37 10.58 -9.90
C HIS A 219 23.07 10.39 -10.66
N LEU A 220 21.92 10.63 -10.02
CA LEU A 220 20.62 10.61 -10.66
C LEU A 220 20.50 11.70 -11.73
N VAL A 221 20.93 12.93 -11.43
CA VAL A 221 20.96 14.05 -12.38
C VAL A 221 21.74 13.67 -13.65
N LEU A 222 22.92 13.07 -13.52
CA LEU A 222 23.70 12.62 -14.69
C LEU A 222 22.96 11.57 -15.54
N ALA A 223 22.22 10.66 -14.91
CA ALA A 223 21.40 9.68 -15.64
C ALA A 223 20.21 10.35 -16.34
N PHE A 224 19.54 11.27 -15.65
CA PHE A 224 18.34 11.95 -16.16
C PHE A 224 18.66 13.01 -17.21
N ASP A 225 19.82 13.66 -17.16
CA ASP A 225 20.29 14.58 -18.21
C ASP A 225 20.49 13.86 -19.53
N GLU A 226 21.05 12.64 -19.50
CA GLU A 226 21.17 11.80 -20.70
C GLU A 226 19.80 11.38 -21.22
N ILE A 227 18.88 10.97 -20.33
CA ILE A 227 17.49 10.64 -20.70
C ILE A 227 16.81 11.85 -21.36
N LYS A 228 16.91 13.04 -20.76
CA LYS A 228 16.35 14.29 -21.29
C LYS A 228 16.94 14.65 -22.65
N THR A 229 18.26 14.47 -22.82
CA THR A 229 18.96 14.69 -24.08
C THR A 229 18.47 13.75 -25.19
N LEU A 230 18.32 12.46 -24.88
CA LEU A 230 17.82 11.47 -25.83
C LEU A 230 16.34 11.71 -26.21
N LEU A 231 15.51 12.14 -25.25
CA LEU A 231 14.11 12.47 -25.50
C LEU A 231 13.91 13.65 -26.47
N ALA A 232 14.93 14.49 -26.69
CA ALA A 232 14.84 15.67 -27.55
C ALA A 232 14.83 15.34 -29.06
N THR A 233 15.18 14.12 -29.47
CA THR A 233 15.28 13.73 -30.89
C THR A 233 14.58 12.41 -31.16
N ASN A 234 14.09 12.18 -32.38
CA ASN A 234 13.45 10.91 -32.74
C ASN A 234 14.42 9.73 -32.63
N SER A 235 15.67 9.89 -33.08
CA SER A 235 16.71 8.85 -32.95
C SER A 235 17.08 8.56 -31.48
N GLY A 236 17.07 9.58 -30.62
CA GLY A 236 17.30 9.37 -29.19
C GLY A 236 16.13 8.66 -28.51
N LYS A 237 14.89 8.97 -28.89
CA LYS A 237 13.69 8.23 -28.46
C LYS A 237 13.72 6.76 -28.90
N GLU A 238 14.16 6.47 -30.12
CA GLU A 238 14.40 5.08 -30.58
C GLU A 238 15.50 4.38 -29.75
N THR A 239 16.54 5.12 -29.36
CA THR A 239 17.61 4.61 -28.48
C THR A 239 17.07 4.27 -27.09
N LEU A 240 16.24 5.15 -26.49
CA LEU A 240 15.58 4.89 -25.22
C LEU A 240 14.65 3.68 -25.29
N GLN A 241 13.88 3.56 -26.38
CA GLN A 241 13.02 2.40 -26.61
C GLN A 241 13.81 1.09 -26.56
N GLN A 242 14.98 1.05 -27.23
CA GLN A 242 15.84 -0.13 -27.23
C GLN A 242 16.50 -0.38 -25.86
N LYS A 243 17.06 0.66 -25.24
CA LYS A 243 17.79 0.56 -23.97
C LYS A 243 16.90 0.09 -22.82
N PHE A 244 15.71 0.68 -22.69
CA PHE A 244 14.73 0.29 -21.68
C PHE A 244 13.87 -0.91 -22.09
N ASN A 245 14.10 -1.48 -23.28
CA ASN A 245 13.35 -2.61 -23.83
C ASN A 245 11.84 -2.36 -23.83
N LEU A 246 11.38 -1.19 -24.29
CA LEU A 246 9.96 -0.79 -24.21
C LEU A 246 9.09 -1.57 -25.22
N CYS A 247 7.87 -1.92 -24.81
CA CYS A 247 6.90 -2.54 -25.72
C CYS A 247 6.34 -1.54 -26.75
N GLN A 248 6.22 -0.26 -26.36
CA GLN A 248 5.69 0.80 -27.21
C GLN A 248 6.81 1.70 -27.73
N ALA A 249 6.59 2.24 -28.93
CA ALA A 249 7.45 3.28 -29.49
C ALA A 249 7.16 4.63 -28.83
N LEU A 250 8.21 5.43 -28.60
CA LEU A 250 8.10 6.79 -28.07
C LEU A 250 7.76 7.80 -29.19
N ASP A 251 6.74 7.49 -29.99
CA ASP A 251 6.36 8.22 -31.21
C ASP A 251 5.27 9.28 -30.99
N SER A 252 4.73 9.36 -29.76
CA SER A 252 3.70 10.33 -29.37
C SER A 252 4.01 10.96 -28.02
N ASP A 253 3.45 12.14 -27.77
CA ASP A 253 3.56 12.83 -26.47
C ASP A 253 3.00 11.97 -25.34
N TYR A 254 1.95 11.19 -25.61
CA TYR A 254 1.36 10.25 -24.65
C TYR A 254 2.38 9.19 -24.22
N TRP A 255 3.01 8.48 -25.17
CA TRP A 255 4.00 7.44 -24.84
C TRP A 255 5.24 8.02 -24.16
N VAL A 256 5.66 9.22 -24.53
CA VAL A 256 6.74 9.94 -23.84
C VAL A 256 6.38 10.24 -22.38
N LYS A 257 5.14 10.69 -22.10
CA LYS A 257 4.68 10.93 -20.73
C LYS A 257 4.56 9.63 -19.93
N MET A 258 4.03 8.56 -20.52
CA MET A 258 3.98 7.26 -19.86
C MET A 258 5.37 6.72 -19.55
N PHE A 259 6.34 6.89 -20.45
CA PHE A 259 7.73 6.54 -20.19
C PHE A 259 8.29 7.33 -19.00
N LYS A 260 8.12 8.66 -18.99
CA LYS A 260 8.54 9.55 -17.89
C LYS A 260 7.94 9.13 -16.55
N TYR A 261 6.62 8.91 -16.50
CA TYR A 261 5.90 8.45 -15.31
C TYR A 261 6.44 7.12 -14.77
N ASN A 262 6.77 6.19 -15.65
CA ASN A 262 7.27 4.88 -15.24
C ASN A 262 8.70 4.93 -14.71
N ILE A 263 9.61 5.65 -15.37
CA ILE A 263 11.02 5.69 -14.94
C ILE A 263 11.18 6.38 -13.58
N ILE A 264 10.45 7.45 -13.29
CA ILE A 264 10.51 8.10 -11.97
C ILE A 264 10.02 7.18 -10.85
N GLY A 265 9.16 6.20 -11.18
CA GLY A 265 8.68 5.16 -10.27
C GLY A 265 9.81 4.39 -9.58
N VAL A 266 10.94 4.16 -10.25
CA VAL A 266 12.12 3.48 -9.67
C VAL A 266 12.61 4.21 -8.42
N ILE A 267 12.69 5.54 -8.49
CA ILE A 267 13.16 6.38 -7.39
C ILE A 267 12.11 6.39 -6.29
N GLN A 268 10.85 6.64 -6.65
CA GLN A 268 9.72 6.68 -5.73
C GLN A 268 9.61 5.39 -4.90
N ASP A 269 9.68 4.23 -5.55
CA ASP A 269 9.58 2.93 -4.89
C ASP A 269 10.79 2.63 -4.00
N SER A 270 12.00 3.00 -4.48
CA SER A 270 13.23 2.81 -3.70
C SER A 270 13.21 3.60 -2.38
N VAL A 271 12.68 4.82 -2.41
CA VAL A 271 12.57 5.70 -1.24
C VAL A 271 11.44 5.22 -0.33
N GLN A 272 10.24 5.03 -0.87
CA GLN A 272 9.07 4.61 -0.08
C GLN A 272 9.36 3.31 0.68
N TYR A 273 9.99 2.32 0.04
CA TYR A 273 10.22 1.01 0.64
C TYR A 273 11.61 0.82 1.25
N ASN A 274 12.31 1.90 1.57
CA ASN A 274 13.64 1.87 2.18
C ASN A 274 13.62 1.38 3.65
N ASN A 275 13.37 0.08 3.86
CA ASN A 275 13.20 -0.54 5.18
C ASN A 275 13.88 -1.92 5.25
N ALA A 276 14.16 -2.40 6.47
CA ALA A 276 14.21 -3.83 6.75
C ALA A 276 12.75 -4.38 6.81
N PRO A 277 12.48 -5.63 6.39
CA PRO A 277 13.39 -6.62 5.82
C PRO A 277 13.66 -6.45 4.32
N ARG A 278 13.22 -5.35 3.71
CA ARG A 278 13.24 -5.14 2.24
C ARG A 278 14.60 -4.75 1.67
N GLY A 279 15.68 -4.87 2.43
CA GLY A 279 17.05 -4.65 1.96
C GLY A 279 17.38 -3.20 1.61
N PHE A 280 16.65 -2.22 2.15
CA PHE A 280 16.95 -0.79 2.01
C PHE A 280 17.20 -0.33 0.55
N PRO A 281 16.22 -0.47 -0.35
CA PRO A 281 16.39 -0.27 -1.79
C PRO A 281 16.94 1.11 -2.19
N ARG A 282 16.60 2.19 -1.47
CA ARG A 282 17.22 3.50 -1.70
C ARG A 282 18.73 3.44 -1.51
N VAL A 283 19.19 2.83 -0.41
CA VAL A 283 20.63 2.70 -0.11
C VAL A 283 21.33 1.90 -1.21
N GLU A 284 20.71 0.81 -1.66
CA GLU A 284 21.25 -0.02 -2.74
C GLU A 284 21.30 0.71 -4.08
N MET A 285 20.22 1.39 -4.48
CA MET A 285 20.16 2.22 -5.68
C MET A 285 21.30 3.26 -5.70
N CYS A 286 21.44 4.02 -4.61
CA CYS A 286 22.47 5.04 -4.48
C CYS A 286 23.88 4.44 -4.50
N ARG A 287 24.09 3.28 -3.86
CA ARG A 287 25.38 2.58 -3.87
C ARG A 287 25.76 2.11 -5.28
N ARG A 288 24.81 1.60 -6.06
CA ARG A 288 25.03 1.15 -7.44
C ARG A 288 25.37 2.30 -8.36
N LEU A 289 24.56 3.37 -8.31
CA LEU A 289 24.81 4.59 -9.07
C LEU A 289 26.18 5.18 -8.75
N ALA A 290 26.59 5.22 -7.48
CA ALA A 290 27.91 5.73 -7.10
C ALA A 290 29.07 4.93 -7.72
N ARG A 291 28.96 3.59 -7.80
CA ARG A 291 30.00 2.70 -8.32
C ARG A 291 30.04 2.62 -9.85
N ALA A 292 28.93 2.88 -10.52
CA ALA A 292 28.84 2.76 -11.97
C ALA A 292 29.71 3.82 -12.68
N SER A 293 30.41 3.44 -13.75
CA SER A 293 31.12 4.40 -14.59
C SER A 293 30.17 5.24 -15.44
N ASP A 294 29.04 4.65 -15.83
CA ASP A 294 27.98 5.26 -16.62
C ASP A 294 26.68 5.23 -15.80
N LYS A 295 26.16 6.42 -15.46
CA LYS A 295 24.97 6.55 -14.60
C LYS A 295 23.69 6.23 -15.36
N PHE A 296 23.63 6.55 -16.65
CA PHE A 296 22.50 6.25 -17.52
C PHE A 296 22.35 4.75 -17.68
N GLU A 297 23.41 4.04 -18.04
CA GLU A 297 23.36 2.57 -18.21
C GLU A 297 23.02 1.84 -16.91
N GLU A 298 23.49 2.34 -15.76
CA GLU A 298 23.12 1.74 -14.47
C GLU A 298 21.65 1.99 -14.13
N TYR A 299 21.12 3.17 -14.44
CA TYR A 299 19.70 3.48 -14.23
C TYR A 299 18.78 2.65 -15.14
N VAL A 300 19.20 2.41 -16.39
CA VAL A 300 18.53 1.46 -17.30
C VAL A 300 18.46 0.06 -16.69
N LYS A 301 19.54 -0.43 -16.06
CA LYS A 301 19.54 -1.74 -15.38
C LYS A 301 18.61 -1.77 -14.16
N LEU A 302 18.65 -0.74 -13.33
CA LEU A 302 17.73 -0.60 -12.20
C LEU A 302 16.28 -0.68 -12.65
N THR A 303 15.95 -0.04 -13.78
CA THR A 303 14.61 -0.07 -14.38
C THR A 303 14.28 -1.44 -14.98
N SER A 304 15.23 -2.11 -15.65
CA SER A 304 14.97 -3.40 -16.30
C SER A 304 14.78 -4.56 -15.31
N GLU A 305 15.43 -4.49 -14.15
CA GLU A 305 15.20 -5.40 -13.02
C GLU A 305 13.73 -5.34 -12.54
N MET A 306 13.01 -4.25 -12.83
CA MET A 306 11.59 -4.11 -12.51
C MET A 306 10.64 -4.85 -13.44
N ASN A 307 11.13 -5.32 -14.58
CA ASN A 307 10.29 -5.70 -15.72
C ASN A 307 10.19 -7.22 -15.96
N GLY A 308 10.72 -8.04 -15.04
CA GLY A 308 10.51 -9.50 -15.07
C GLY A 308 10.97 -10.24 -16.34
N GLY A 309 11.76 -9.60 -17.22
CA GLY A 309 12.35 -10.18 -18.42
C GLY A 309 11.54 -10.06 -19.73
N LEU A 310 10.34 -9.47 -19.72
CA LEU A 310 9.60 -9.12 -20.95
C LEU A 310 9.96 -7.71 -21.44
N CYS A 311 9.34 -7.20 -22.52
CA CYS A 311 9.43 -5.77 -22.84
C CYS A 311 8.68 -4.94 -21.78
N PHE A 312 9.14 -3.72 -21.53
CA PHE A 312 8.57 -2.83 -20.52
C PHE A 312 7.31 -2.19 -21.09
N ASP A 313 6.16 -2.69 -20.65
CA ASP A 313 4.85 -2.26 -21.13
C ASP A 313 4.43 -0.96 -20.47
N LEU A 314 4.41 0.11 -21.26
CA LEU A 314 3.95 1.44 -20.84
C LEU A 314 2.42 1.56 -20.89
N SER A 315 1.72 0.60 -21.47
CA SER A 315 0.26 0.67 -21.64
C SER A 315 -0.48 0.42 -20.33
N LEU A 316 -1.69 0.96 -20.24
CA LEU A 316 -2.60 0.72 -19.11
C LEU A 316 -3.42 -0.57 -19.29
N ASN A 317 -3.13 -1.41 -20.29
CA ASN A 317 -3.94 -2.59 -20.62
C ASN A 317 -4.10 -3.56 -19.45
N SER A 318 -3.08 -3.70 -18.60
CA SER A 318 -3.13 -4.55 -17.39
C SER A 318 -4.10 -4.05 -16.32
N ILE A 319 -4.47 -2.77 -16.36
CA ILE A 319 -5.39 -2.09 -15.45
C ILE A 319 -6.77 -1.90 -16.11
N VAL A 320 -6.80 -1.57 -17.40
CA VAL A 320 -8.03 -1.39 -18.19
C VAL A 320 -8.79 -2.71 -18.32
N ASN A 321 -8.10 -3.78 -18.71
CA ASN A 321 -8.71 -5.10 -18.93
C ASN A 321 -8.76 -5.95 -17.66
N GLN A 322 -8.52 -5.34 -16.51
CA GLN A 322 -8.48 -6.02 -15.24
C GLN A 322 -9.90 -6.41 -14.78
N THR A 323 -10.10 -7.71 -14.60
CA THR A 323 -11.28 -8.30 -13.98
C THR A 323 -11.04 -8.50 -12.48
N ALA A 324 -12.05 -8.95 -11.73
CA ALA A 324 -11.85 -9.25 -10.31
C ALA A 324 -10.92 -10.45 -10.13
N ALA A 325 -9.70 -10.23 -9.64
CA ALA A 325 -8.71 -11.27 -9.40
C ALA A 325 -7.83 -10.90 -8.18
N PRO A 326 -7.46 -11.87 -7.31
CA PRO A 326 -6.75 -11.59 -6.06
C PRO A 326 -5.39 -10.90 -6.23
N GLU A 327 -4.68 -11.27 -7.28
CA GLU A 327 -3.34 -10.81 -7.61
C GLU A 327 -3.29 -9.44 -8.32
N ASN A 328 -4.44 -8.88 -8.72
CA ASN A 328 -4.48 -7.64 -9.48
C ASN A 328 -5.35 -6.62 -8.75
N ASN A 329 -4.72 -5.52 -8.28
CA ASN A 329 -5.37 -4.48 -7.45
C ASN A 329 -5.26 -3.07 -8.08
N GLY A 330 -4.69 -2.96 -9.29
CA GLY A 330 -4.45 -1.67 -9.92
C GLY A 330 -5.72 -0.88 -10.20
N ARG A 331 -6.73 -1.52 -10.81
CA ARG A 331 -8.00 -0.90 -11.20
C ARG A 331 -8.80 -0.43 -9.98
N THR A 332 -8.82 -1.22 -8.91
CA THR A 332 -9.53 -0.89 -7.67
C THR A 332 -8.85 0.24 -6.92
N TRP A 333 -7.52 0.25 -6.85
CA TRP A 333 -6.80 1.36 -6.24
C TRP A 333 -6.92 2.65 -7.07
N TRP A 334 -6.82 2.56 -8.39
CA TRP A 334 -7.08 3.71 -9.27
C TRP A 334 -8.49 4.26 -9.14
N TRP A 335 -9.48 3.41 -8.86
CA TRP A 335 -10.85 3.85 -8.59
C TRP A 335 -10.87 4.74 -7.35
N GLN A 336 -10.33 4.28 -6.22
CA GLN A 336 -10.31 5.06 -4.98
C GLN A 336 -9.52 6.36 -5.12
N LYS A 337 -8.39 6.34 -5.84
CA LYS A 337 -7.66 7.57 -6.19
C LYS A 337 -8.55 8.51 -7.01
N ALA A 338 -9.24 8.01 -8.03
CA ALA A 338 -10.06 8.82 -8.92
C ALA A 338 -11.41 9.26 -8.35
N THR A 339 -11.85 8.71 -7.22
CA THR A 339 -13.13 9.06 -6.59
C THR A 339 -13.02 9.70 -5.21
N GLU A 340 -12.06 9.29 -4.37
CA GLU A 340 -11.97 9.74 -2.97
C GLU A 340 -10.71 10.56 -2.66
N PHE A 341 -9.54 10.08 -3.07
CA PHE A 341 -8.29 10.53 -2.45
C PHE A 341 -7.41 11.43 -3.32
N ALA A 342 -7.55 11.29 -4.64
CA ALA A 342 -6.58 11.71 -5.64
C ALA A 342 -5.21 11.05 -5.44
N TYR A 343 -4.48 11.31 -4.35
CA TYR A 343 -3.16 10.72 -4.04
C TYR A 343 -2.24 10.64 -5.28
N TYR A 344 -2.35 11.64 -6.16
CA TYR A 344 -1.61 11.72 -7.40
C TYR A 344 -0.21 12.26 -7.09
N LYS A 345 0.81 11.49 -7.46
CA LYS A 345 2.22 11.83 -7.22
C LYS A 345 2.66 12.83 -8.30
N ASN A 346 2.24 14.09 -8.13
CA ASN A 346 2.53 15.13 -9.09
C ASN A 346 4.00 15.52 -8.98
N SER A 347 4.66 15.74 -10.11
CA SER A 347 6.05 16.17 -10.10
C SER A 347 6.17 17.69 -9.95
N PRO A 348 7.10 18.20 -9.11
CA PRO A 348 7.28 19.63 -8.89
C PRO A 348 7.92 20.32 -10.09
N GLU A 349 7.65 21.62 -10.24
CA GLU A 349 8.37 22.47 -11.19
C GLU A 349 9.84 22.61 -10.78
N GLY A 350 10.74 22.66 -11.77
CA GLY A 350 12.17 22.91 -11.53
C GLY A 350 12.98 21.71 -11.03
N SER A 351 12.38 20.51 -10.94
CA SER A 351 13.11 19.28 -10.59
C SER A 351 14.11 18.86 -11.67
N ASP A 352 15.27 18.38 -11.23
CA ASP A 352 16.29 17.82 -12.11
C ASP A 352 16.03 16.34 -12.48
N ILE A 353 15.21 15.63 -11.72
CA ILE A 353 14.98 14.18 -11.90
C ILE A 353 13.49 13.80 -12.05
N PHE A 354 12.56 14.72 -11.79
CA PHE A 354 11.14 14.55 -12.00
C PHE A 354 10.63 15.45 -13.15
N PHE A 355 9.49 15.10 -13.72
CA PHE A 355 9.00 15.69 -14.97
C PHE A 355 7.70 16.47 -14.71
N PRO A 356 7.69 17.82 -14.76
CA PRO A 356 6.54 18.63 -14.33
C PRO A 356 5.27 18.42 -15.14
N GLU A 357 5.34 17.80 -16.32
CA GLU A 357 4.16 17.38 -17.08
C GLU A 357 3.44 16.13 -16.54
N ILE A 358 4.01 15.50 -15.51
CA ILE A 358 3.36 14.47 -14.68
C ILE A 358 2.60 15.20 -13.56
N ASP A 359 1.55 15.88 -13.98
CA ASP A 359 0.73 16.76 -13.15
C ASP A 359 -0.66 16.17 -12.89
N LEU A 360 -1.54 16.97 -12.29
CA LEU A 360 -2.95 16.60 -12.07
C LEU A 360 -3.68 16.29 -13.39
N GLU A 361 -3.38 17.00 -14.48
CA GLU A 361 -4.03 16.75 -15.78
C GLU A 361 -3.62 15.39 -16.34
N PHE A 362 -2.33 15.04 -16.25
CA PHE A 362 -1.84 13.72 -16.62
C PHE A 362 -2.56 12.60 -15.85
N HIS A 363 -2.64 12.70 -14.52
CA HIS A 363 -3.29 11.68 -13.70
C HIS A 363 -4.79 11.58 -13.96
N ASN A 364 -5.48 12.69 -14.21
CA ASN A 364 -6.90 12.68 -14.59
C ASN A 364 -7.11 11.96 -15.95
N LYS A 365 -6.22 12.16 -16.93
CA LYS A 365 -6.28 11.44 -18.22
C LYS A 365 -6.01 9.95 -18.05
N VAL A 366 -5.07 9.57 -17.20
CA VAL A 366 -4.82 8.16 -16.86
C VAL A 366 -6.08 7.52 -16.25
N ALA A 367 -6.74 8.21 -15.31
CA ALA A 367 -7.99 7.74 -14.73
C ALA A 367 -9.11 7.63 -15.80
N GLU A 368 -9.25 8.64 -16.67
CA GLU A 368 -10.23 8.61 -17.76
C GLU A 368 -10.01 7.44 -18.72
N GLU A 369 -8.76 7.12 -19.05
CA GLU A 369 -8.42 5.98 -19.90
C GLU A 369 -8.76 4.64 -19.22
N ILE A 370 -8.44 4.50 -17.93
CA ILE A 370 -8.72 3.27 -17.16
C ILE A 370 -10.23 2.99 -17.12
N PHE A 371 -11.04 4.03 -16.91
CA PHE A 371 -12.48 3.88 -16.66
C PHE A 371 -13.38 4.20 -17.85
N GLY A 372 -12.80 4.68 -18.96
CA GLY A 372 -13.54 5.08 -20.17
C GLY A 372 -14.43 6.32 -19.99
N GLN A 373 -14.24 7.06 -18.89
CA GLN A 373 -14.99 8.28 -18.58
C GLN A 373 -14.22 9.17 -17.60
N PRO A 374 -14.40 10.50 -17.66
CA PRO A 374 -13.76 11.40 -16.72
C PRO A 374 -14.31 11.18 -15.30
N LEU A 375 -13.40 10.99 -14.35
CA LEU A 375 -13.69 10.93 -12.93
C LEU A 375 -13.12 12.17 -12.24
N LYS A 376 -13.79 12.62 -11.18
CA LYS A 376 -13.34 13.76 -10.37
C LYS A 376 -13.29 13.33 -8.91
N PRO A 377 -12.09 13.20 -8.31
CA PRO A 377 -11.98 12.82 -6.91
C PRO A 377 -12.55 13.91 -6.01
N ASP A 378 -13.43 13.54 -5.08
CA ASP A 378 -14.02 14.47 -4.11
C ASP A 378 -13.18 14.52 -2.82
N VAL A 379 -11.98 15.08 -2.97
CA VAL A 379 -11.04 15.22 -1.84
C VAL A 379 -11.58 16.13 -0.73
N GLU A 380 -12.45 17.09 -1.07
CA GLU A 380 -13.09 17.98 -0.11
C GLU A 380 -14.08 17.23 0.77
N PHE A 381 -14.91 16.37 0.17
CA PHE A 381 -15.79 15.48 0.93
C PHE A 381 -14.98 14.55 1.83
N THR A 382 -13.97 13.86 1.30
CA THR A 382 -13.12 12.95 2.09
C THR A 382 -12.49 13.67 3.28
N ASN A 383 -11.87 14.83 3.07
CA ASN A 383 -11.22 15.61 4.13
C ASN A 383 -12.22 16.16 5.14
N ARG A 384 -13.42 16.58 4.72
CA ARG A 384 -14.47 17.03 5.65
C ARG A 384 -15.05 15.87 6.43
N TYR A 385 -15.23 14.72 5.79
CA TYR A 385 -15.80 13.54 6.41
C TYR A 385 -14.87 12.96 7.47
N TYR A 386 -13.56 12.92 7.24
CA TYR A 386 -12.57 12.34 8.16
C TYR A 386 -11.70 13.36 8.94
N GLY A 387 -11.93 14.66 8.76
CA GLY A 387 -11.19 15.72 9.46
C GLY A 387 -9.72 15.91 9.02
N ALA A 388 -9.26 15.18 8.00
CA ALA A 388 -7.91 15.28 7.44
C ALA A 388 -6.81 15.20 8.52
N LYS A 389 -5.96 16.24 8.66
CA LYS A 389 -4.90 16.33 9.69
C LYS A 389 -5.38 16.88 11.04
N SER A 390 -6.68 17.11 11.21
CA SER A 390 -7.28 17.55 12.47
C SER A 390 -8.56 16.77 12.78
N PRO A 391 -8.48 15.42 12.82
CA PRO A 391 -9.63 14.58 13.13
C PRO A 391 -10.08 14.77 14.58
N VAL A 392 -11.39 14.66 14.81
CA VAL A 392 -11.96 14.65 16.17
C VAL A 392 -11.92 13.22 16.69
N VAL A 393 -10.79 12.81 17.26
CA VAL A 393 -10.53 11.43 17.67
C VAL A 393 -9.81 11.36 19.02
N SER A 394 -9.82 10.19 19.65
CA SER A 394 -9.03 9.88 20.85
C SER A 394 -8.38 8.52 20.72
N ASP A 395 -7.32 8.30 21.50
CA ASP A 395 -6.67 6.99 21.63
C ASP A 395 -6.22 6.46 20.26
N VAL A 396 -5.29 7.19 19.64
CA VAL A 396 -4.65 6.81 18.37
C VAL A 396 -3.15 7.03 18.49
N ILE A 397 -2.35 6.05 18.08
CA ILE A 397 -0.92 6.25 17.87
C ILE A 397 -0.59 6.18 16.38
N ILE A 398 0.13 7.20 15.91
CA ILE A 398 0.48 7.41 14.50
C ILE A 398 1.99 7.34 14.40
N THR A 399 2.52 6.50 13.52
CA THR A 399 3.97 6.43 13.27
C THR A 399 4.30 6.90 11.87
N ASN A 400 5.37 7.67 11.66
CA ASN A 400 5.80 8.10 10.32
C ASN A 400 7.32 8.07 10.19
N GLY A 401 7.80 7.56 9.05
CA GLY A 401 9.20 7.66 8.66
C GLY A 401 9.46 9.01 8.01
N LEU A 402 10.57 9.68 8.32
CA LEU A 402 10.92 10.94 7.66
C LEU A 402 11.38 10.75 6.20
N TYR A 403 11.79 9.54 5.81
CA TYR A 403 12.03 9.19 4.41
C TYR A 403 10.77 8.72 3.67
N ASP A 404 9.67 8.50 4.39
CA ASP A 404 8.42 8.11 3.78
C ASP A 404 7.77 9.31 3.11
N PRO A 405 7.63 9.33 1.76
CA PRO A 405 7.01 10.46 1.08
C PRO A 405 5.59 10.73 1.59
N TRP A 406 4.84 9.68 1.93
CA TRP A 406 3.46 9.75 2.43
C TRP A 406 3.33 10.44 3.80
N SER A 407 4.42 10.59 4.55
CA SER A 407 4.41 11.28 5.84
C SER A 407 3.87 12.72 5.73
N ARG A 408 4.05 13.35 4.57
CA ARG A 408 3.53 14.69 4.27
C ARG A 408 2.01 14.78 4.23
N LEU A 409 1.28 13.68 4.07
CA LEU A 409 -0.18 13.62 4.17
C LEU A 409 -0.67 13.13 5.55
N SER A 410 0.24 12.82 6.46
CA SER A 410 -0.05 12.29 7.79
C SER A 410 -0.11 13.38 8.87
N ILE A 411 -0.43 12.97 10.10
CA ILE A 411 -0.34 13.78 11.32
C ILE A 411 1.04 13.55 11.94
N LEU A 412 1.80 14.62 12.09
CA LEU A 412 3.22 14.56 12.52
C LEU A 412 3.44 15.09 13.94
N THR A 413 2.41 15.59 14.60
CA THR A 413 2.48 16.16 15.94
C THR A 413 1.42 15.53 16.85
N ASP A 414 1.73 15.45 18.14
CA ASP A 414 0.75 15.03 19.15
C ASP A 414 -0.48 15.94 19.13
N MET A 415 -1.64 15.37 19.46
CA MET A 415 -2.91 16.07 19.60
C MET A 415 -3.57 15.70 20.95
N PRO A 416 -4.58 16.46 21.40
CA PRO A 416 -5.33 16.14 22.62
C PRO A 416 -5.94 14.74 22.60
N ASN A 417 -6.44 14.31 23.77
CA ASN A 417 -7.16 13.03 23.93
C ASN A 417 -6.33 11.80 23.59
N ASN A 418 -5.05 11.78 23.97
CA ASN A 418 -4.16 10.64 23.79
C ASN A 418 -3.97 10.27 22.30
N VAL A 419 -3.79 11.28 21.44
CA VAL A 419 -3.39 11.08 20.05
C VAL A 419 -1.91 11.39 19.91
N GLN A 420 -1.10 10.35 19.69
CA GLN A 420 0.36 10.42 19.75
C GLN A 420 0.96 10.29 18.35
N SER A 421 1.94 11.13 18.03
CA SER A 421 2.75 11.05 16.81
C SER A 421 4.17 10.59 17.13
N VAL A 422 4.64 9.58 16.40
CA VAL A 422 5.95 8.98 16.57
C VAL A 422 6.71 9.02 15.25
N LEU A 423 7.80 9.79 15.23
CA LEU A 423 8.66 9.92 14.05
C LEU A 423 9.90 9.04 14.18
N TYR A 424 10.31 8.43 13.08
CA TYR A 424 11.58 7.70 12.91
C TYR A 424 12.28 8.20 11.64
N THR A 425 13.60 8.17 11.60
CA THR A 425 14.42 8.88 10.60
C THR A 425 15.26 7.97 9.71
N SER A 426 15.38 6.69 10.04
CA SER A 426 16.23 5.73 9.31
C SER A 426 15.52 5.01 8.17
N SER A 427 14.19 5.01 8.17
CA SER A 427 13.35 4.10 7.40
C SER A 427 12.22 4.84 6.69
N GLY A 428 11.74 4.25 5.59
CA GLY A 428 10.57 4.70 4.84
C GLY A 428 9.25 4.15 5.40
N HIS A 429 8.39 3.71 4.50
CA HIS A 429 6.96 3.52 4.73
C HIS A 429 6.63 2.34 5.66
N CYS A 430 5.88 2.60 6.74
CA CYS A 430 5.37 1.61 7.69
C CYS A 430 6.41 0.73 8.39
N ALA A 431 7.66 1.17 8.54
CA ALA A 431 8.73 0.34 9.09
C ALA A 431 8.38 -0.36 10.43
N PRO A 432 7.71 0.29 11.41
CA PRO A 432 7.35 -0.36 12.68
C PRO A 432 6.38 -1.54 12.55
N VAL A 433 5.57 -1.60 11.49
CA VAL A 433 4.52 -2.62 11.30
C VAL A 433 5.14 -3.99 10.99
N TYR A 434 6.26 -4.01 10.26
CA TYR A 434 6.89 -5.21 9.75
C TYR A 434 7.58 -6.06 10.84
N PRO A 435 7.84 -7.35 10.57
CA PRO A 435 8.67 -8.19 11.43
C PRO A 435 10.05 -7.58 11.68
N LEU A 436 10.58 -7.82 12.88
CA LEU A 436 11.94 -7.41 13.23
C LEU A 436 12.97 -8.31 12.54
N ILE A 437 14.06 -7.71 12.10
CA ILE A 437 15.29 -8.40 11.72
C ILE A 437 16.34 -8.06 12.76
N THR A 438 16.65 -9.01 13.63
CA THR A 438 17.63 -8.84 14.72
C THR A 438 19.05 -9.23 14.31
N ASP A 439 19.17 -10.15 13.33
CA ASP A 439 20.42 -10.73 12.90
C ASP A 439 20.56 -10.58 11.37
N GLY A 440 21.75 -10.20 10.89
CA GLY A 440 22.03 -10.01 9.47
C GLY A 440 22.79 -8.71 9.17
N PRO A 441 23.13 -8.46 7.89
CA PRO A 441 23.86 -7.25 7.49
C PRO A 441 23.03 -5.98 7.65
N ASP A 442 21.70 -6.09 7.60
CA ASP A 442 20.74 -4.99 7.56
C ASP A 442 19.65 -5.16 8.64
N PRO A 443 19.98 -5.08 9.94
CA PRO A 443 19.02 -5.23 11.03
C PRO A 443 18.01 -4.08 11.05
N THR A 444 16.87 -4.31 11.72
CA THR A 444 15.88 -3.25 11.96
C THR A 444 16.53 -2.09 12.73
N PRO A 445 16.44 -0.84 12.24
CA PRO A 445 17.10 0.30 12.86
C PRO A 445 16.58 0.61 14.28
N GLU A 446 17.45 1.16 15.14
CA GLU A 446 17.15 1.42 16.55
C GLU A 446 15.96 2.36 16.76
N ASP A 447 15.82 3.42 15.95
CA ASP A 447 14.70 4.35 16.02
C ASP A 447 13.36 3.71 15.63
N VAL A 448 13.36 2.71 14.75
CA VAL A 448 12.18 1.88 14.45
C VAL A 448 11.84 0.98 15.64
N LEU A 449 12.83 0.41 16.32
CA LEU A 449 12.61 -0.36 17.57
C LEU A 449 11.99 0.53 18.66
N LEU A 450 12.51 1.74 18.84
CA LEU A 450 11.95 2.72 19.78
C LEU A 450 10.52 3.12 19.41
N ALA A 451 10.21 3.28 18.12
CA ALA A 451 8.85 3.53 17.66
C ALA A 451 7.91 2.37 18.03
N ARG A 452 8.37 1.12 17.90
CA ARG A 452 7.59 -0.05 18.29
C ARG A 452 7.31 -0.13 19.79
N GLU A 453 8.30 0.23 20.62
CA GLU A 453 8.11 0.31 22.08
C GLU A 453 7.09 1.40 22.47
N LYS A 454 7.06 2.54 21.77
CA LYS A 454 6.02 3.57 22.01
C LYS A 454 4.62 3.05 21.69
N VAL A 455 4.45 2.33 20.58
CA VAL A 455 3.16 1.69 20.22
C VAL A 455 2.76 0.66 21.28
N LYS A 456 3.71 -0.15 21.77
CA LYS A 456 3.46 -1.09 22.87
C LYS A 456 2.93 -0.38 24.12
N ASN A 457 3.59 0.68 24.56
CA ASN A 457 3.17 1.46 25.73
C ASN A 457 1.78 2.09 25.55
N PHE A 458 1.48 2.56 24.33
CA PHE A 458 0.16 3.04 23.98
C PHE A 458 -0.90 1.93 24.07
N VAL A 459 -0.63 0.75 23.49
CA VAL A 459 -1.53 -0.40 23.54
C VAL A 459 -1.83 -0.82 24.98
N GLN A 460 -0.80 -0.89 25.83
CA GLN A 460 -0.98 -1.14 27.27
C GLN A 460 -1.93 -0.11 27.90
N THR A 461 -1.72 1.18 27.61
CA THR A 461 -2.55 2.26 28.16
C THR A 461 -4.03 2.11 27.76
N VAL A 462 -4.31 1.73 26.51
CA VAL A 462 -5.68 1.50 26.04
C VAL A 462 -6.32 0.29 26.75
N ILE A 463 -5.57 -0.81 26.92
CA ILE A 463 -6.04 -2.01 27.62
C ILE A 463 -6.34 -1.72 29.10
N ASP A 464 -5.46 -0.99 29.78
CA ASP A 464 -5.61 -0.62 31.19
C ASP A 464 -6.83 0.29 31.39
N LYS A 465 -7.03 1.25 30.47
CA LYS A 465 -8.18 2.16 30.50
C LYS A 465 -9.50 1.39 30.44
N LYS A 466 -9.65 0.43 29.52
CA LYS A 466 -10.87 -0.41 29.39
C LYS A 466 -11.08 -1.27 30.63
N SER A 467 -10.01 -1.85 31.18
CA SER A 467 -10.07 -2.70 32.38
C SER A 467 -10.49 -1.94 33.66
N SER A 468 -10.39 -0.61 33.65
CA SER A 468 -10.73 0.26 34.79
C SER A 468 -12.16 0.82 34.76
N GLN A 469 -12.90 0.60 33.67
CA GLN A 469 -14.31 0.97 33.49
C GLN A 469 -15.20 -0.20 33.90
#